data_AF-A0A9E1PZS5-F1
#
_entry.id   AF-A0A9E1PZS5-F1
#
_cell.length_a   1.000
_cell.length_b   1.000
_cell.length_c   1.000
_cell.angle_alpha   90.00
_cell.angle_beta   90.00
_cell.angle_gamma   90.00
#
_symmetry.space_group_name_H-M   'P 1'
#
loop_
_entity.id
_entity.type
_entity.pdbx_description
1 polymer ?
#
loop_
_entity_poly.entity_id
_entity_poly.type
_entity_poly.pdbx_seq_one_letter_code
_entity_poly.pdbx_strand_id
1 'polypeptide(L)' 'RPYYETVIEHFGPGRCMFESNFPVDKISCAYNVLWNAFKRVAKDYSAGDRAMLFHDTAARIYRL' A
#
# COMPACT_ATOMS: atom_id res chain seq x y z
N ARG A 1 -5.39 10.43 5.63
CA ARG A 1 -6.22 9.24 5.92
C ARG A 1 -7.38 9.05 4.95
N PRO A 2 -8.28 10.03 4.71
CA PRO A 2 -9.47 9.80 3.90
C PRO A 2 -9.13 9.27 2.49
N TYR A 3 -8.10 9.81 1.84
CA TYR A 3 -7.74 9.37 0.49
C TYR A 3 -7.38 7.89 0.35
N TYR A 4 -6.59 7.32 1.27
CA TYR A 4 -6.18 5.91 1.18
C TYR A 4 -7.31 4.97 1.59
N GLU A 5 -7.99 5.28 2.70
CA GLU A 5 -9.09 4.48 3.23
C GLU A 5 -10.24 4.43 2.22
N THR A 6 -10.65 5.59 1.66
CA THR A 6 -11.71 5.66 0.65
C THR A 6 -11.39 4.82 -0.60
N VAL A 7 -10.16 4.87 -1.12
CA VAL A 7 -9.78 4.08 -2.29
C VAL A 7 -9.80 2.58 -1.97
N ILE A 8 -9.24 2.18 -0.83
CA ILE A 8 -9.19 0.76 -0.45
C ILE A 8 -10.59 0.23 -0.14
N GLU A 9 -11.46 1.00 0.51
CA GLU A 9 -12.87 0.63 0.75
C GLU A 9 -13.64 0.46 -0.55
N HIS A 10 -13.44 1.36 -1.51
CA HIS A 10 -14.20 1.34 -2.76
C HIS A 10 -13.74 0.24 -3.73
N PHE A 11 -12.43 0.03 -3.85
CA PHE A 11 -11.88 -0.95 -4.79
C PHE A 11 -11.62 -2.32 -4.16
N GLY A 12 -11.45 -2.37 -2.85
CA GLY A 12 -11.04 -3.57 -2.12
C GLY A 12 -9.53 -3.80 -2.18
N PRO A 13 -8.92 -4.41 -1.15
CA PRO A 13 -7.48 -4.69 -1.09
C PRO A 13 -6.94 -5.49 -2.30
N GLY A 14 -7.75 -6.37 -2.87
CA GLY A 14 -7.41 -7.13 -4.08
C GLY A 14 -7.27 -6.28 -5.36
N ARG A 15 -7.54 -4.98 -5.32
CA ARG A 15 -7.33 -4.04 -6.43
C ARG A 15 -6.49 -2.82 -6.03
N CYS A 16 -5.88 -2.84 -4.85
CA CYS A 16 -4.99 -1.79 -4.37
C CYS A 16 -3.63 -2.39 -3.99
N MET A 17 -2.56 -1.61 -4.15
CA MET A 17 -1.21 -1.98 -3.71
C MET A 17 -0.46 -0.74 -3.23
N PHE A 18 0.41 -0.91 -2.23
CA PHE A 18 1.36 0.12 -1.84
C PHE A 18 2.61 0.03 -2.70
N GLU A 19 3.10 1.18 -3.13
CA GLU A 19 4.30 1.28 -3.93
C GLU A 19 5.13 2.48 -3.47
N SER A 20 6.42 2.45 -3.80
CA SER A 20 7.30 3.60 -3.59
C SER A 20 7.75 4.14 -4.93
N ASN A 21 7.52 5.42 -5.20
CA ASN A 21 7.99 6.08 -6.42
C ASN A 21 9.43 6.59 -6.24
N PHE A 22 10.24 5.84 -5.49
CA PHE A 22 11.65 6.18 -5.27
C PHE A 22 12.45 6.00 -6.57
N PRO A 23 13.36 6.94 -6.90
CA PRO A 23 13.92 7.97 -6.02
C PRO A 23 13.17 9.31 -5.98
N VAL A 24 12.09 9.50 -6.75
CA VAL A 24 11.37 10.79 -6.83
C VAL A 24 10.81 11.20 -5.46
N ASP A 25 10.25 10.24 -4.72
CA ASP A 25 9.71 10.47 -3.37
C ASP A 25 10.73 10.93 -2.33
N LYS A 26 12.04 10.81 -2.62
CA LYS A 26 13.11 11.28 -1.71
C LYS A 26 13.02 12.78 -1.44
N ILE A 27 12.39 13.54 -2.34
CA ILE A 27 12.13 14.98 -2.17
C ILE A 27 11.14 15.23 -1.02
N SER A 28 10.23 14.29 -0.77
CA SER A 28 9.15 14.41 0.20
C SER A 28 9.46 13.72 1.54
N CYS A 29 10.04 12.52 1.51
CA CYS A 29 10.35 11.76 2.73
C CYS A 29 11.46 10.72 2.54
N ALA A 30 11.98 10.19 3.65
CA ALA A 30 12.91 9.06 3.62
C ALA A 30 12.17 7.74 3.32
N TYR A 31 12.86 6.80 2.68
CA TYR A 31 12.28 5.52 2.23
C TYR A 31 11.59 4.76 3.38
N ASN A 32 12.26 4.63 4.52
CA ASN A 32 11.72 3.97 5.71
C ASN A 32 10.48 4.69 6.28
N VAL A 33 10.42 6.02 6.18
CA VAL A 33 9.28 6.82 6.63
C VAL A 33 8.05 6.51 5.77
N LEU A 34 8.21 6.42 4.44
CA LEU A 34 7.13 6.06 3.52
C LEU A 34 6.53 4.69 3.85
N TRP A 35 7.37 3.66 3.96
CA TRP A 35 6.90 2.31 4.29
C TRP A 35 6.26 2.21 5.68
N ASN A 36 6.78 2.95 6.66
CA ASN A 36 6.15 3.02 7.98
C ASN A 36 4.79 3.73 7.93
N ALA A 37 4.61 4.71 7.04
CA ALA A 37 3.31 5.32 6.81
C ALA A 37 2.31 4.31 6.24
N PHE A 38 2.68 3.52 5.24
CA PHE A 38 1.83 2.44 4.71
C PHE A 38 1.45 1.40 5.78
N LYS A 39 2.40 0.99 6.62
CA LYS A 39 2.13 0.09 7.76
C LYS A 39 1.11 0.67 8.73
N ARG A 40 1.14 1.98 8.96
CA ARG A 40 0.16 2.68 9.83
C ARG A 40 -1.21 2.83 9.18
N VAL A 41 -1.28 3.00 7.86
CA VAL A 41 -2.54 3.01 7.10
C VAL A 41 -3.21 1.64 7.19
N ALA A 42 -2.44 0.56 6.98
CA ALA A 42 -2.96 -0.80 6.97
C ALA A 42 -3.08 -1.46 8.35
N LYS A 43 -2.93 -0.71 9.45
CA LYS A 43 -2.79 -1.29 10.80
C LYS A 43 -4.04 -2.06 11.27
N ASP A 44 -5.22 -1.61 10.86
CA ASP A 44 -6.51 -2.15 11.30
C ASP A 44 -7.10 -3.17 10.29
N TYR A 45 -6.37 -3.45 9.20
CA TYR A 45 -6.76 -4.41 8.17
C TYR A 45 -6.39 -5.84 8.59
N SER A 46 -7.15 -6.82 8.08
CA SER A 46 -6.86 -8.24 8.33
C SER A 46 -5.48 -8.64 7.80
N ALA A 47 -4.93 -9.76 8.29
CA ALA A 47 -3.66 -10.27 7.79
C ALA A 47 -3.69 -10.54 6.28
N GLY A 48 -4.81 -11.06 5.76
CA GLY A 48 -5.00 -11.29 4.32
C GLY A 48 -5.07 -9.99 3.51
N ASP A 49 -5.80 -8.99 4.02
CA ASP A 49 -5.88 -7.68 3.36
C ASP A 49 -4.53 -6.97 3.31
N ARG A 50 -3.75 -7.09 4.38
CA ARG A 50 -2.39 -6.58 4.41
C ARG A 50 -1.50 -7.31 3.40
N ALA A 51 -1.60 -8.64 3.30
CA ALA A 51 -0.83 -9.40 2.31
C ALA A 51 -1.16 -8.96 0.88
N MET A 52 -2.45 -8.72 0.58
CA MET A 52 -2.87 -8.15 -0.71
C MET A 52 -2.27 -6.77 -0.98
N LEU A 53 -2.37 -5.84 -0.04
CA LEU A 53 -1.88 -4.47 -0.20
C LEU A 53 -0.35 -4.37 -0.33
N PHE A 54 0.41 -5.25 0.33
CA PHE A 54 1.88 -5.21 0.33
C PHE A 54 2.53 -6.15 -0.68
N HIS A 55 1.82 -7.13 -1.23
CA HIS A 55 2.42 -8.17 -2.08
C HIS A 55 1.44 -8.80 -3.07
N ASP A 56 0.39 -9.48 -2.60
CA ASP A 56 -0.33 -10.46 -3.43
C ASP A 56 -1.07 -9.81 -4.61
N THR A 57 -1.56 -8.58 -4.43
CA THR A 57 -2.20 -7.85 -5.54
C THR A 57 -1.18 -7.53 -6.64
N ALA A 58 0.02 -7.07 -6.28
CA ALA A 58 1.08 -6.79 -7.24
C ALA A 58 1.55 -8.08 -7.93
N ALA A 59 1.83 -9.14 -7.16
CA ALA A 59 2.26 -10.44 -7.68
C ALA A 59 1.26 -11.01 -8.71
N ARG A 60 -0.04 -10.98 -8.38
CA ARG A 60 -1.09 -11.45 -9.29
C ARG A 60 -1.26 -10.59 -10.54
N ILE A 61 -1.24 -9.26 -10.41
CA ILE A 61 -1.47 -8.35 -11.54
C ILE A 61 -0.27 -8.35 -12.51
N TYR A 62 0.96 -8.32 -11.97
CA TYR A 62 2.18 -8.32 -12.76
C TYR A 62 2.67 -9.72 -13.16
N ARG A 63 2.02 -10.79 -12.66
CA ARG A 63 2.37 -12.20 -12.93
C ARG A 63 3.82 -12.53 -12.52
N LEU A 64 4.17 -12.11 -11.30
CA LEU A 64 5.47 -12.38 -10.67
C LEU A 64 5.52 -13.79 -10.07
#